data_AF-A0A918LG68-F1
#
_entry.id   AF-A0A918LG68-F1
#
_cell.length_a   1.000
_cell.length_b   1.000
_cell.length_c   1.000
_cell.angle_alpha   90.00
_cell.angle_beta   90.00
_cell.angle_gamma   90.00
#
_symmetry.space_group_name_H-M   'P 1'
#
loop_
_entity.id
_entity.type
_entity.pdbx_description
1 polymer ?
#
loop_
_entity_poly.entity_id
_entity_poly.type
_entity_poly.pdbx_seq_one_letter_code
_entity_poly.pdbx_strand_id
1 'polypeptide(L)'
;MSIEVAGLSAIVTSLSSDAHTWNLVYLQLVLEELGVRVANLGACVPDEVIVGECAERRPDLVVVSSLNGHGCRDGVRLIGALRAEPALVATPVVIGGKLDVAASDNSARLLSAGFDAVFDDTAGLLPFRSFVRTLAGRAGLPIGTR
;
A
#
# COMPACT_ATOMS: atom_id res chain seq x y z
N MET A 1 31.52 0.50 -12.22
CA MET A 1 30.11 0.31 -12.64
C MET A 1 29.48 -0.56 -11.57
N SER A 2 28.92 0.07 -10.54
CA SER A 2 28.27 -0.65 -9.44
C SER A 2 27.00 -1.28 -10.00
N ILE A 3 26.85 -2.59 -9.85
CA ILE A 3 25.58 -3.26 -10.12
C ILE A 3 24.62 -2.72 -9.07
N GLU A 4 23.69 -1.87 -9.48
CA GLU A 4 22.58 -1.46 -8.63
C GLU A 4 21.76 -2.72 -8.39
N VAL A 5 21.86 -3.28 -7.18
CA VAL A 5 21.04 -4.43 -6.81
C VAL A 5 19.60 -3.91 -6.81
N ALA A 6 18.78 -4.41 -7.73
CA ALA A 6 17.38 -4.02 -7.80
C ALA A 6 16.75 -4.27 -6.42
N GLY A 7 16.29 -3.20 -5.77
CA GLY A 7 15.55 -3.24 -4.51
C GLY A 7 14.05 -3.20 -4.76
N LEU A 8 13.30 -3.77 -3.82
CA LEU A 8 11.83 -3.74 -3.79
C LEU A 8 11.34 -2.30 -4.00
N SER A 9 10.33 -2.14 -4.85
CA SER A 9 9.70 -0.85 -5.14
C SER A 9 8.28 -0.82 -4.63
N ALA A 10 7.86 0.32 -4.08
CA ALA A 10 6.51 0.51 -3.59
C ALA A 10 5.91 1.84 -4.06
N ILE A 11 4.61 1.84 -4.32
CA ILE A 11 3.80 3.05 -4.40
C ILE A 11 3.09 3.25 -3.07
N VAL A 12 3.17 4.45 -2.52
CA VAL A 12 2.43 4.89 -1.33
C VAL A 12 1.42 5.95 -1.75
N THR A 13 0.16 5.79 -1.34
CA THR A 13 -0.91 6.75 -1.65
C THR A 13 -1.98 6.74 -0.57
N SER A 14 -2.82 7.77 -0.52
CA SER A 14 -4.10 7.71 0.20
C SER A 14 -5.26 7.45 -0.74
N LEU A 15 -6.46 7.35 -0.18
CA LEU A 15 -7.70 7.33 -0.96
C LEU A 15 -8.06 8.74 -1.44
N SER A 16 -8.83 8.83 -2.52
CA SER A 16 -9.18 10.12 -3.17
C SER A 16 -9.90 11.13 -2.25
N SER A 17 -10.55 10.65 -1.17
CA SER A 17 -11.26 11.47 -0.18
C SER A 17 -10.43 11.78 1.07
N ASP A 18 -9.19 11.31 1.14
CA ASP A 18 -8.39 11.33 2.34
C ASP A 18 -7.18 12.27 2.24
N ALA A 19 -7.26 13.39 2.97
CA ALA A 19 -6.26 14.45 2.96
C ALA A 19 -5.12 14.27 3.98
N HIS A 20 -5.05 13.15 4.70
CA HIS A 20 -4.02 12.95 5.72
C HIS A 20 -2.65 12.65 5.09
N THR A 21 -1.78 13.65 5.05
CA THR A 21 -0.47 13.55 4.38
C THR A 21 0.63 13.00 5.28
N TRP A 22 0.59 13.25 6.60
CA TRP A 22 1.67 12.82 7.49
C TRP A 22 1.78 11.29 7.55
N ASN A 23 0.67 10.55 7.53
CA ASN A 23 0.78 9.09 7.51
C ASN A 23 1.49 8.56 6.25
N LEU A 24 1.37 9.25 5.11
CA LEU A 24 2.07 8.89 3.88
C LEU A 24 3.58 9.09 3.99
N VAL A 25 4.02 10.24 4.52
CA VAL A 25 5.45 10.49 4.73
C VAL A 25 6.01 9.53 5.80
N TYR A 26 5.24 9.20 6.83
CA TYR A 26 5.64 8.23 7.84
C TYR A 26 5.82 6.82 7.24
N LEU A 27 4.85 6.34 6.45
CA LEU A 27 4.94 5.06 5.76
C LEU A 27 6.10 5.02 4.77
N GLN A 28 6.36 6.11 4.07
CA GLN A 28 7.52 6.25 3.20
C GLN A 28 8.83 6.06 3.98
N LEU A 29 9.02 6.78 5.09
CA LEU A 29 10.22 6.65 5.92
C LEU A 29 10.41 5.21 6.46
N VAL A 30 9.32 4.56 6.87
CA VAL A 30 9.35 3.16 7.34
C VAL A 30 9.77 2.20 6.22
N LEU A 31 9.25 2.39 5.01
CA LEU A 31 9.60 1.56 3.85
C LEU A 31 11.04 1.82 3.39
N GLU A 32 11.48 3.07 3.36
CA GLU A 32 12.86 3.45 3.02
C GLU A 32 13.86 2.94 4.07
N GLU A 33 13.50 2.92 5.37
CA GLU A 33 14.31 2.28 6.42
C GLU A 33 14.50 0.78 6.16
N LEU A 34 13.48 0.12 5.58
CA LEU A 34 13.57 -1.26 5.12
C LEU A 34 14.33 -1.39 3.78
N GLY A 35 14.79 -0.31 3.14
CA GLY A 35 15.49 -0.35 1.86
C GLY A 35 14.56 -0.49 0.65
N VAL A 36 13.26 -0.21 0.81
CA VAL A 36 12.29 -0.15 -0.31
C VAL A 36 12.40 1.19 -1.01
N ARG A 37 12.40 1.20 -2.34
CA ARG A 37 12.30 2.42 -3.15
C ARG A 37 10.85 2.86 -3.22
N VAL A 38 10.54 4.06 -2.73
CA VAL A 38 9.15 4.51 -2.59
C VAL A 38 8.83 5.62 -3.60
N ALA A 39 7.72 5.46 -4.32
CA ALA A 39 7.04 6.53 -5.03
C ALA A 39 5.79 6.93 -4.22
N ASN A 40 5.83 8.08 -3.57
CA ASN A 40 4.71 8.60 -2.79
C ASN A 40 3.86 9.53 -3.66
N LEU A 41 2.65 9.09 -4.02
CA LEU A 41 1.74 9.86 -4.87
C LEU A 41 1.05 11.00 -4.11
N GLY A 42 1.17 11.02 -2.79
CA GLY A 42 0.51 12.00 -1.94
C GLY A 42 -0.95 11.63 -1.64
N ALA A 43 -1.67 12.63 -1.15
CA ALA A 43 -3.02 12.49 -0.63
C ALA A 43 -4.07 12.94 -1.66
N CYS A 44 -5.31 12.46 -1.51
CA CYS A 44 -6.45 12.80 -2.37
C CYS A 44 -6.21 12.54 -3.87
N VAL A 45 -5.40 11.53 -4.20
CA VAL A 45 -5.10 11.19 -5.59
C VAL A 45 -6.32 10.48 -6.20
N PRO A 46 -6.80 10.88 -7.39
CA PRO A 46 -7.88 10.18 -8.07
C PRO A 46 -7.50 8.73 -8.41
N ASP A 47 -8.46 7.81 -8.31
CA ASP A 47 -8.21 6.37 -8.51
C ASP A 47 -7.60 6.08 -9.89
N GLU A 48 -8.06 6.76 -10.94
CA GLU A 48 -7.54 6.62 -12.29
C GLU A 48 -6.06 7.04 -12.41
N VAL A 49 -5.64 8.04 -11.64
CA VAL A 49 -4.23 8.46 -11.57
C VAL A 49 -3.41 7.42 -10.81
N ILE A 50 -3.94 6.88 -9.70
CA ILE A 50 -3.28 5.81 -8.95
C ILE A 50 -3.07 4.59 -9.85
N VAL A 51 -4.11 4.15 -10.56
CA VAL A 51 -4.03 3.01 -11.48
C VAL A 51 -3.02 3.27 -12.60
N GLY A 52 -3.04 4.46 -13.20
CA GLY A 52 -2.09 4.84 -14.25
C GLY A 52 -0.63 4.80 -13.78
N GLU A 53 -0.33 5.41 -12.63
CA GLU A 53 1.01 5.40 -12.04
C GLU A 53 1.46 3.98 -11.67
N CYS A 54 0.56 3.14 -11.16
CA CYS A 54 0.85 1.74 -10.88
C CYS A 54 1.17 0.97 -12.17
N ALA A 55 0.37 1.14 -13.22
CA ALA A 55 0.55 0.43 -14.48
C ALA A 55 1.85 0.83 -15.20
N GLU A 56 2.22 2.12 -15.12
CA GLU A 56 3.47 2.65 -15.68
C GLU A 56 4.69 2.15 -14.91
N ARG A 57 4.68 2.30 -13.58
CA ARG A 57 5.85 2.00 -12.73
C ARG A 57 6.01 0.52 -12.40
N ARG A 58 4.92 -0.24 -12.45
CA ARG A 58 4.83 -1.67 -12.07
C ARG A 58 5.51 -1.94 -10.72
N PRO A 59 5.04 -1.32 -9.63
CA PRO A 59 5.68 -1.50 -8.33
C PRO A 59 5.52 -2.94 -7.84
N ASP A 60 6.43 -3.37 -6.98
CA ASP A 60 6.33 -4.66 -6.30
C ASP A 60 5.25 -4.63 -5.18
N LEU A 61 4.85 -3.45 -4.73
CA LEU A 61 3.87 -3.25 -3.66
C LEU A 61 3.11 -1.93 -3.83
N VAL A 62 1.81 -1.93 -3.58
CA VAL A 62 1.00 -0.72 -3.40
C VAL A 62 0.51 -0.65 -1.96
N VAL A 63 0.77 0.47 -1.29
CA VAL A 63 0.40 0.73 0.11
C VAL A 63 -0.60 1.88 0.15
N VAL A 64 -1.83 1.57 0.55
CA VAL A 64 -2.93 2.52 0.67
C VAL A 64 -3.13 2.92 2.13
N SER A 65 -2.99 4.20 2.43
CA SER A 65 -3.28 4.76 3.75
C SER A 65 -4.67 5.36 3.79
N SER A 66 -5.46 5.03 4.81
CA SER A 66 -6.72 5.72 5.10
C SER A 66 -6.88 6.01 6.59
N LEU A 67 -7.24 7.25 6.90
CA LEU A 67 -7.44 7.80 8.24
C LEU A 67 -8.73 8.60 8.38
N ASN A 68 -9.44 8.85 7.27
CA ASN A 68 -10.66 9.67 7.26
C ASN A 68 -11.94 8.89 7.62
N GLY A 69 -11.85 7.59 7.95
CA GLY A 69 -12.99 6.76 8.30
C GLY A 69 -13.88 6.32 7.13
N HIS A 70 -13.45 6.55 5.88
CA HIS A 70 -14.12 6.02 4.67
C HIS A 70 -13.31 4.89 4.00
N GLY A 71 -12.28 4.38 4.68
CA GLY A 71 -11.32 3.42 4.17
C GLY A 71 -11.96 2.17 3.56
N CYS A 72 -13.01 1.63 4.18
CA CYS A 72 -13.71 0.49 3.60
C CYS A 72 -14.39 0.81 2.27
N ARG A 73 -15.18 1.90 2.20
CA ARG A 73 -15.96 2.23 1.00
C ARG A 73 -15.04 2.60 -0.16
N ASP A 74 -14.12 3.52 0.09
CA ASP A 74 -13.27 4.09 -0.94
C ASP A 74 -12.15 3.10 -1.30
N GLY A 75 -11.71 2.27 -0.35
CA GLY A 75 -10.79 1.16 -0.59
C GLY A 75 -11.39 0.09 -1.51
N VAL A 76 -12.64 -0.34 -1.30
CA VAL A 76 -13.31 -1.30 -2.19
C VAL A 76 -13.40 -0.79 -3.62
N ARG A 77 -13.63 0.52 -3.81
CA ARG A 77 -13.64 1.14 -5.14
C ARG A 77 -12.26 1.10 -5.79
N LEU A 78 -11.21 1.55 -5.07
CA LEU A 78 -9.85 1.59 -5.59
C LEU A 78 -9.32 0.19 -5.92
N ILE A 79 -9.49 -0.79 -5.03
CA ILE A 79 -8.98 -2.14 -5.28
C ILE A 79 -9.69 -2.80 -6.46
N GLY A 80 -10.98 -2.56 -6.64
CA GLY A 80 -11.71 -3.00 -7.84
C GLY A 80 -11.09 -2.44 -9.12
N ALA A 81 -10.73 -1.15 -9.13
CA ALA A 81 -10.08 -0.52 -10.27
C ALA A 81 -8.67 -1.10 -10.54
N LEU A 82 -7.86 -1.31 -9.50
CA LEU A 82 -6.54 -1.94 -9.62
C LEU A 82 -6.62 -3.38 -10.15
N ARG A 83 -7.59 -4.17 -9.68
CA ARG A 83 -7.78 -5.56 -10.14
C ARG A 83 -8.39 -5.66 -11.53
N ALA A 84 -9.06 -4.61 -12.02
CA ALA A 84 -9.56 -4.54 -13.39
C ALA A 84 -8.43 -4.26 -14.41
N GLU A 85 -7.28 -3.74 -13.97
CA GLU A 85 -6.11 -3.52 -14.83
C GLU A 85 -5.28 -4.81 -14.96
N PRO A 86 -5.19 -5.42 -16.16
CA PRO A 86 -4.48 -6.69 -16.35
C PRO A 86 -3.01 -6.66 -15.90
N ALA A 87 -2.33 -5.52 -16.05
CA ALA A 87 -0.93 -5.37 -15.63
C ALA A 87 -0.75 -5.42 -14.10
N LEU A 88 -1.82 -5.23 -13.32
CA LEU A 88 -1.80 -5.06 -11.87
C LEU A 88 -2.55 -6.16 -11.10
N VAL A 89 -3.14 -7.12 -11.80
CA VAL A 89 -3.95 -8.19 -11.20
C VAL A 89 -3.20 -8.96 -10.10
N ALA A 90 -1.88 -9.15 -10.29
CA ALA A 90 -1.00 -9.87 -9.37
C ALA A 90 -0.16 -8.96 -8.48
N THR A 91 -0.24 -7.63 -8.64
CA THR A 91 0.52 -6.68 -7.82
C THR A 91 0.00 -6.73 -6.39
N PRO A 92 0.85 -6.97 -5.38
CA PRO A 92 0.45 -6.90 -3.98
C PRO A 92 -0.10 -5.52 -3.62
N VAL A 93 -1.30 -5.46 -3.05
CA VAL A 93 -1.94 -4.22 -2.59
C VAL A 93 -2.39 -4.40 -1.15
N VAL A 94 -1.97 -3.48 -0.28
CA VAL A 94 -2.35 -3.47 1.13
C VAL A 94 -2.99 -2.16 1.52
N ILE A 95 -3.86 -2.20 2.53
CA ILE A 95 -4.51 -1.00 3.08
C ILE A 95 -4.38 -0.96 4.60
N GLY A 96 -4.21 0.23 5.17
CA GLY A 96 -4.18 0.36 6.61
C GLY A 96 -4.50 1.76 7.15
N GLY A 97 -4.60 1.83 8.47
CA GLY A 97 -4.96 3.02 9.24
C GLY A 97 -6.34 2.90 9.90
N LYS A 98 -7.07 4.01 9.97
CA LYS A 98 -8.40 4.12 10.58
C LYS A 98 -9.47 4.00 9.50
N LEU A 99 -9.82 2.75 9.21
CA LEU A 99 -10.61 2.39 8.03
C LEU A 99 -12.11 2.68 8.14
N ASP A 100 -12.60 2.92 9.36
CA ASP A 100 -13.99 3.29 9.63
C ASP A 100 -14.07 4.19 10.88
N VAL A 101 -15.15 4.96 10.98
CA VAL A 101 -15.52 5.73 12.17
C VAL A 101 -16.25 4.87 13.21
N ALA A 102 -16.89 3.78 12.78
CA ALA A 102 -17.46 2.78 13.66
C ALA A 102 -16.42 1.70 13.99
N ALA A 103 -16.54 1.08 15.17
CA ALA A 103 -15.73 -0.09 15.55
C ALA A 103 -16.17 -1.38 14.80
N SER A 104 -16.42 -1.26 13.50
CA SER A 104 -16.74 -2.38 12.62
C SER A 104 -15.47 -2.87 11.94
N ASP A 105 -15.15 -4.15 12.16
CA ASP A 105 -14.06 -4.81 11.45
C ASP A 105 -14.45 -5.03 9.98
N ASN A 106 -13.96 -4.14 9.11
CA ASN A 106 -14.15 -4.22 7.66
C ASN A 106 -13.05 -5.03 6.96
N SER A 107 -12.11 -5.63 7.70
CA SER A 107 -10.96 -6.32 7.12
C SER A 107 -11.38 -7.45 6.19
N ALA A 108 -12.34 -8.27 6.62
CA ALA A 108 -12.86 -9.37 5.79
C ALA A 108 -13.44 -8.88 4.45
N ARG A 109 -14.13 -7.73 4.46
CA ARG A 109 -14.70 -7.14 3.25
C ARG A 109 -13.61 -6.62 2.32
N LEU A 110 -12.63 -5.90 2.83
CA LEU A 110 -11.51 -5.38 2.05
C LEU A 110 -10.65 -6.50 1.45
N LEU A 111 -10.37 -7.55 2.22
CA LEU A 111 -9.71 -8.76 1.72
C LEU A 111 -10.53 -9.42 0.60
N SER A 112 -11.84 -9.61 0.81
CA SER A 112 -12.72 -10.20 -0.21
C SER A 112 -12.82 -9.37 -1.49
N ALA A 113 -12.64 -8.04 -1.39
CA ALA A 113 -12.65 -7.14 -2.53
C ALA A 113 -11.34 -7.18 -3.35
N GLY A 114 -10.27 -7.72 -2.77
CA GLY A 114 -9.01 -7.98 -3.49
C GLY A 114 -7.75 -7.41 -2.85
N PHE A 115 -7.82 -6.84 -1.65
CA PHE A 115 -6.59 -6.47 -0.91
C PHE A 115 -5.90 -7.73 -0.41
N ASP A 116 -4.57 -7.73 -0.44
CA ASP A 116 -3.74 -8.86 0.00
C ASP A 116 -3.51 -8.85 1.51
N ALA A 117 -3.58 -7.67 2.14
CA ALA A 117 -3.55 -7.52 3.59
C ALA A 117 -4.25 -6.23 4.04
N VAL A 118 -4.77 -6.26 5.26
CA VAL A 118 -5.37 -5.11 5.94
C VAL A 118 -4.64 -4.92 7.27
N PHE A 119 -4.20 -3.69 7.54
CA PHE A 119 -3.48 -3.32 8.76
C PHE A 119 -4.25 -2.22 9.50
N ASP A 120 -5.04 -2.60 10.50
CA ASP A 120 -5.70 -1.62 11.36
C ASP A 120 -4.69 -0.86 12.26
N ASP A 121 -5.17 0.19 12.92
CA ASP A 121 -4.34 1.02 13.80
C ASP A 121 -4.05 0.39 15.18
N THR A 122 -4.58 -0.80 15.46
CA THR A 122 -4.49 -1.44 16.79
C THR A 122 -3.24 -2.31 16.95
N ALA A 123 -2.80 -2.98 15.88
CA ALA A 123 -1.66 -3.90 15.92
C ALA A 123 -0.29 -3.21 15.69
N GLY A 124 -0.30 -1.91 15.37
CA GLY A 124 0.91 -1.15 15.04
C GLY A 124 1.60 -1.64 13.75
N LEU A 125 2.87 -1.27 13.56
CA LEU A 125 3.58 -1.53 12.30
C LEU A 125 4.26 -2.90 12.19
N LEU A 126 4.36 -3.67 13.26
CA LEU A 126 5.09 -4.95 13.23
C LEU A 126 4.53 -5.93 12.18
N PRO A 127 3.21 -6.13 12.06
CA PRO A 127 2.63 -7.00 11.02
C PRO A 127 2.95 -6.49 9.61
N PHE A 128 2.88 -5.17 9.40
CA PHE A 128 3.22 -4.55 8.12
C PHE A 128 4.69 -4.78 7.74
N ARG A 129 5.63 -4.54 8.67
CA ARG A 129 7.06 -4.81 8.44
C ARG A 129 7.32 -6.28 8.11
N SER A 130 6.63 -7.20 8.77
CA SER A 130 6.74 -8.64 8.50
C SER A 130 6.22 -9.01 7.10
N PHE A 131 5.11 -8.40 6.66
CA PHE A 131 4.58 -8.57 5.32
C PHE A 131 5.57 -8.13 4.24
N VAL A 132 6.14 -6.92 4.36
CA VAL A 132 7.10 -6.38 3.39
C VAL A 132 8.36 -7.26 3.30
N ARG A 133 8.88 -7.74 4.44
CA ARG A 133 10.02 -8.68 4.45
C ARG A 133 9.71 -10.01 3.78
N THR A 134 8.51 -10.55 4.00
CA THR A 134 8.05 -11.78 3.34
C THR A 134 7.97 -11.59 1.83
N LEU A 135 7.46 -10.44 1.38
CA LEU A 135 7.37 -10.11 -0.03
C LEU A 135 8.76 -10.01 -0.68
N ALA A 136 9.70 -9.29 -0.06
CA ALA A 136 11.08 -9.20 -0.53
C ALA A 136 11.76 -10.58 -0.61
N GLY A 137 11.56 -11.43 0.41
CA GLY A 137 12.08 -12.80 0.42
C GLY A 137 11.53 -13.66 -0.72
N ARG A 138 10.25 -13.51 -1.07
CA ARG A 138 9.64 -14.21 -2.22
C ARG A 138 10.17 -13.71 -3.57
N ALA A 139 10.47 -12.41 -3.66
CA ALA A 139 11.02 -11.80 -4.87
C ALA A 139 12.55 -11.99 -5.01
N GLY A 140 13.24 -12.49 -3.97
CA GLY A 140 14.70 -12.60 -3.94
C GLY A 140 15.40 -11.24 -3.87
N LEU A 141 14.71 -10.20 -3.41
CA LEU A 141 15.21 -8.82 -3.37
C LEU A 141 15.79 -8.51 -1.98
N PRO A 142 16.88 -7.74 -1.89
CA PRO A 142 17.44 -7.33 -0.61
C PRO A 142 16.46 -6.41 0.14
N ILE A 143 16.39 -6.59 1.46
CA ILE A 143 15.64 -5.72 2.38
C ILE A 143 16.47 -5.51 3.66
N GLY A 144 16.37 -4.33 4.27
CA GLY A 144 17.05 -3.97 5.51
C GLY A 144 16.63 -4.83 6.70
N THR A 145 17.57 -5.08 7.63
CA THR A 145 17.39 -6.00 8.76
C THR A 145 16.84 -5.35 10.03
N ARG A 146 16.66 -4.03 10.07
CA ARG A 146 16.22 -3.29 11.27
C ARG A 146 14.70 -3.20 11.35
#